data_AF-A0A9D6HXK3-F1
#
_entry.id   AF-A0A9D6HXK3-F1
#
_cell.length_a   1.000
_cell.length_b   1.000
_cell.length_c   1.000
_cell.angle_alpha   90.00
_cell.angle_beta   90.00
_cell.angle_gamma   90.00
#
_symmetry.space_group_name_H-M   'P 1'
#
loop_
_entity.id
_entity.type
_entity.pdbx_description
1 polymer ?
#
loop_
_entity_poly.entity_id
_entity_poly.type
_entity_poly.pdbx_seq_one_letter_code
_entity_poly.pdbx_strand_id
1 'polypeptide(L)'
;MNGAPIERVASEEGEDLARRIIQTRFPEQKLIITGSKSPRGNMEQPALHIDFGSTLLENDPETGKPVIVIGDPSAAIQTLAGLKERDPEGYRKIVEEMRTKLNPPGKNDPDPLDYAPYYGEEDGGPVMRMYESLLEKRHYDPLEVLLDAVAADSRFQERFDRSARDFEEKGFLVERIPYLGTNNILSSLEVPWITYNNVLIDDRKVFMPTYGITELDDAARKIYEKRGYEVITADMAAISSKRGAINCATKVLERELG
;
A
#
# COMPACT_ATOMS: atom_id res chain seq x y z
N MET A 1 5.06 -17.38 17.52
CA MET A 1 6.30 -16.57 17.46
C MET A 1 5.94 -15.17 17.91
N ASN A 2 6.61 -14.65 18.94
CA ASN A 2 6.33 -13.31 19.48
C ASN A 2 6.87 -12.26 18.51
N GLY A 3 5.99 -11.47 17.88
CA GLY A 3 6.40 -10.30 17.11
C GLY A 3 7.04 -9.28 18.04
N ALA A 4 8.30 -8.96 17.81
CA ALA A 4 8.95 -7.87 18.54
C ALA A 4 8.22 -6.56 18.23
N PRO A 5 7.83 -5.76 19.24
CA PRO A 5 7.21 -4.47 19.00
C PRO A 5 8.22 -3.55 18.33
N ILE A 6 7.85 -2.99 17.18
CA ILE A 6 8.62 -1.95 16.49
C ILE A 6 8.47 -0.68 17.33
N GLU A 7 9.39 -0.46 18.29
CA GLU A 7 9.42 0.78 19.07
C GLU A 7 9.85 1.98 18.22
N ARG A 8 9.11 3.09 18.41
CA ARG A 8 9.34 4.49 18.01
C ARG A 8 10.33 4.76 16.86
N VAL A 9 9.77 5.23 15.73
CA VAL A 9 10.47 5.44 14.45
C VAL A 9 10.49 6.91 14.01
N ALA A 10 10.17 7.86 14.89
CA ALA A 10 9.85 9.23 14.49
C ALA A 10 10.99 10.02 13.80
N SER A 11 12.25 9.56 13.86
CA SER A 11 13.44 10.29 13.38
C SER A 11 14.29 9.58 12.32
N GLU A 12 13.97 8.36 11.88
CA GLU A 12 14.77 7.67 10.87
C GLU A 12 14.34 8.07 9.44
N GLU A 13 15.33 8.35 8.58
CA GLU A 13 15.11 8.52 7.14
C GLU A 13 14.54 7.22 6.54
N GLY A 14 13.74 7.33 5.47
CA GLY A 14 12.97 6.20 4.93
C GLY A 14 13.81 4.98 4.55
N GLU A 15 15.06 5.19 4.10
CA GLU A 15 16.00 4.14 3.76
C GLU A 15 16.45 3.34 5.00
N ASP A 16 16.84 4.03 6.07
CA ASP A 16 17.34 3.40 7.30
C ASP A 16 16.26 2.56 7.97
N LEU A 17 15.01 3.04 7.94
CA LEU A 17 13.87 2.30 8.44
C LEU A 17 13.60 1.03 7.63
N ALA A 18 13.54 1.14 6.29
CA ALA A 18 13.31 -0.01 5.42
C ALA A 18 14.43 -1.04 5.59
N ARG A 19 15.69 -0.57 5.59
CA ARG A 19 16.88 -1.39 5.85
C ARG A 19 16.80 -2.10 7.19
N ARG A 20 16.43 -1.40 8.27
CA ARG A 20 16.30 -1.99 9.60
C ARG A 20 15.20 -3.03 9.68
N ILE A 21 14.02 -2.78 9.11
CA ILE A 21 12.91 -3.76 9.10
C ILE A 21 13.33 -5.02 8.35
N ILE A 22 13.93 -4.86 7.17
CA ILE A 22 14.41 -5.96 6.34
C ILE A 22 15.53 -6.72 7.06
N GLN A 23 16.56 -6.05 7.58
CA GLN A 23 17.68 -6.71 8.26
C GLN A 23 17.28 -7.37 9.59
N THR A 24 16.32 -6.78 10.33
CA THR A 24 15.80 -7.38 11.57
C THR A 24 15.01 -8.65 11.26
N ARG A 25 14.26 -8.65 10.16
CA ARG A 25 13.41 -9.78 9.78
C ARG A 25 14.17 -10.83 8.95
N PHE A 26 15.20 -10.42 8.21
CA PHE A 26 15.96 -11.17 7.21
C PHE A 26 17.47 -10.88 7.33
N PRO A 27 18.13 -11.30 8.43
CA PRO A 27 19.52 -10.92 8.71
C PRO A 27 20.53 -11.47 7.69
N GLU A 28 20.18 -12.56 7.00
CA GLU A 28 21.06 -13.24 6.04
C GLU A 28 20.87 -12.77 4.58
N GLN A 29 19.86 -11.93 4.29
CA GLN A 29 19.61 -11.47 2.92
C GLN A 29 20.47 -10.25 2.56
N LYS A 30 21.14 -10.32 1.40
CA LYS A 30 21.87 -9.18 0.84
C LYS A 30 20.88 -8.15 0.28
N LEU A 31 20.68 -7.07 1.02
CA LEU A 31 19.81 -5.97 0.59
C LEU A 31 20.52 -5.02 -0.39
N ILE A 32 19.93 -4.83 -1.58
CA ILE A 32 20.29 -3.77 -2.51
C ILE A 32 19.09 -2.82 -2.66
N ILE A 33 19.28 -1.58 -2.22
CA ILE A 33 18.30 -0.50 -2.33
C ILE A 33 18.61 0.29 -3.60
N THR A 34 17.63 0.47 -4.48
CA THR A 34 17.79 1.18 -5.76
C THR A 34 16.91 2.43 -5.81
N GLY A 35 17.46 3.54 -6.32
CA GLY A 35 16.77 4.83 -6.52
C GLY A 35 17.76 5.89 -7.04
N SER A 36 17.25 6.99 -7.61
CA SER A 36 18.09 8.12 -8.07
C SER A 36 17.87 9.34 -7.18
N LYS A 37 18.94 10.07 -6.84
CA LYS A 37 18.78 11.40 -6.25
C LYS A 37 18.21 12.35 -7.31
N SER A 38 17.12 13.02 -6.96
CA SER A 38 16.57 14.14 -7.70
C SER A 38 17.61 15.25 -7.83
N PRO A 39 17.40 16.20 -8.75
CA PRO A 39 18.21 17.41 -8.84
C PRO A 39 18.27 18.23 -7.54
N ARG A 40 17.32 18.03 -6.62
CA ARG A 40 17.27 18.68 -5.30
C ARG A 40 17.93 17.86 -4.19
N GLY A 41 18.50 16.70 -4.50
CA GLY A 41 19.20 15.82 -3.56
C GLY A 41 18.32 14.80 -2.85
N ASN A 42 17.00 14.82 -3.06
CA ASN A 42 16.05 13.88 -2.47
C ASN A 42 16.02 12.59 -3.29
N MET A 43 15.89 11.42 -2.68
CA MET A 43 15.68 10.18 -3.43
C MET A 43 14.34 10.21 -4.17
N GLU A 44 14.36 10.07 -5.49
CA GLU A 44 13.19 9.91 -6.35
C GLU A 44 13.07 8.44 -6.76
N GLN A 45 11.94 7.83 -6.41
CA GLN A 45 11.49 6.57 -7.00
C GLN A 45 10.54 6.86 -8.17
N PRO A 46 10.50 6.02 -9.22
CA PRO A 46 9.52 6.16 -10.30
C PRO A 46 8.07 6.21 -9.77
N ALA A 47 7.28 7.15 -10.29
CA ALA A 47 5.98 7.54 -9.73
C ALA A 47 4.88 6.46 -9.76
N LEU A 48 5.07 5.36 -10.51
CA LEU A 48 4.15 4.23 -10.51
C LEU A 48 4.91 2.95 -10.89
N HIS A 49 5.00 2.01 -9.96
CA HIS A 49 5.53 0.68 -10.24
C HIS A 49 4.37 -0.30 -10.38
N ILE A 50 4.42 -1.16 -11.40
CA ILE A 50 3.39 -2.17 -11.69
C ILE A 50 3.14 -3.11 -10.49
N ASP A 51 4.16 -3.29 -9.65
CA ASP A 51 4.14 -4.11 -8.43
C ASP A 51 3.20 -3.56 -7.32
N PHE A 52 2.75 -2.30 -7.40
CA PHE A 52 1.69 -1.81 -6.54
C PHE A 52 0.34 -2.37 -6.96
N GLY A 53 0.12 -2.56 -8.26
CA GLY A 53 -1.17 -2.96 -8.82
C GLY A 53 -1.33 -4.45 -9.03
N SER A 54 -0.23 -5.21 -9.14
CA SER A 54 -0.29 -6.63 -9.41
C SER A 54 0.90 -7.45 -8.91
N THR A 55 0.68 -8.75 -8.69
CA THR A 55 1.70 -9.73 -8.35
C THR A 55 1.54 -10.98 -9.23
N LEU A 56 2.61 -11.42 -9.90
CA LEU A 56 2.63 -12.71 -10.58
C LEU A 56 2.98 -13.82 -9.57
N LEU A 57 2.20 -14.90 -9.58
CA LEU A 57 2.44 -16.10 -8.74
C LEU A 57 2.83 -17.29 -9.61
N GLU A 58 3.16 -18.40 -8.95
CA GLU A 58 3.30 -19.68 -9.63
C GLU A 58 2.00 -20.12 -10.32
N ASN A 59 2.13 -21.07 -11.25
CA ASN A 59 0.99 -21.65 -11.93
C ASN A 59 0.07 -22.36 -10.93
N ASP A 60 -1.23 -22.24 -11.17
CA ASP A 60 -2.24 -22.97 -10.41
C ASP A 60 -2.06 -24.48 -10.62
N PRO A 61 -1.96 -25.28 -9.55
CA PRO A 61 -1.63 -26.69 -9.66
C PRO A 61 -2.77 -27.52 -10.31
N GLU A 62 -4.01 -27.05 -10.27
CA GLU A 62 -5.16 -27.77 -10.81
C GLU A 62 -5.32 -27.54 -12.32
N THR A 63 -5.13 -26.30 -12.77
CA THR A 63 -5.36 -25.88 -14.16
C THR A 63 -4.08 -25.72 -14.97
N GLY A 64 -2.92 -25.65 -14.31
CA GLY A 64 -1.63 -25.35 -14.92
C GLY A 64 -1.47 -23.91 -15.43
N LYS A 65 -2.48 -23.05 -15.23
CA LYS A 65 -2.49 -21.67 -15.73
C LYS A 65 -1.64 -20.75 -14.86
N PRO A 66 -0.95 -19.74 -15.44
CA PRO A 66 -0.28 -18.73 -14.65
C PRO A 66 -1.30 -17.92 -13.83
N VAL A 67 -0.95 -17.60 -12.59
CA VAL A 67 -1.84 -16.85 -11.68
C VAL A 67 -1.32 -15.44 -11.51
N ILE A 68 -2.20 -14.44 -11.60
CA ILE A 68 -1.89 -13.05 -11.29
C ILE A 68 -2.87 -12.51 -10.26
N VAL A 69 -2.34 -11.82 -9.26
CA VAL A 69 -3.11 -11.05 -8.28
C VAL A 69 -3.22 -9.63 -8.79
N ILE A 70 -4.43 -9.07 -8.80
CA ILE A 70 -4.72 -7.71 -9.26
C ILE A 70 -5.42 -6.96 -8.13
N GLY A 71 -4.99 -5.71 -7.88
CA GLY A 71 -5.63 -4.83 -6.91
C GLY A 71 -7.12 -4.60 -7.21
N ASP A 72 -7.91 -4.40 -6.15
CA ASP A 72 -9.36 -4.21 -6.21
C ASP A 72 -9.80 -3.11 -5.23
N PRO A 73 -9.91 -1.86 -5.74
CA PRO A 73 -10.43 -0.74 -4.97
C PRO A 73 -11.82 -0.97 -4.36
N SER A 74 -12.73 -1.56 -5.14
CA SER A 74 -14.11 -1.79 -4.71
C SER A 74 -14.19 -2.81 -3.59
N ALA A 75 -13.38 -3.87 -3.64
CA ALA A 75 -13.31 -4.84 -2.56
C ALA A 75 -12.87 -4.19 -1.23
N ALA A 76 -11.88 -3.29 -1.28
CA ALA A 76 -11.44 -2.57 -0.09
C ALA A 76 -12.51 -1.61 0.46
N ILE A 77 -13.12 -0.80 -0.42
CA ILE A 77 -14.20 0.14 -0.06
C ILE A 77 -15.37 -0.60 0.57
N GLN A 78 -15.85 -1.67 -0.06
CA GLN A 78 -16.98 -2.45 0.45
C GLN A 78 -16.67 -3.09 1.81
N THR A 79 -15.45 -3.61 1.98
CA THR A 79 -15.03 -4.21 3.25
C THR A 79 -15.02 -3.18 4.37
N LEU A 80 -14.46 -1.99 4.14
CA LEU A 80 -14.39 -0.93 5.13
C LEU A 80 -15.76 -0.29 5.41
N ALA A 81 -16.59 -0.09 4.39
CA ALA A 81 -17.96 0.37 4.56
C ALA A 81 -18.80 -0.61 5.41
N GLY A 82 -18.70 -1.91 5.09
CA GLY A 82 -19.37 -2.96 5.85
C GLY A 82 -18.84 -3.11 7.28
N LEU A 83 -17.55 -2.84 7.51
CA LEU A 83 -16.98 -2.77 8.85
C LEU A 83 -17.53 -1.57 9.62
N LYS A 84 -17.54 -0.38 9.01
CA LYS A 84 -18.07 0.85 9.61
C LYS A 84 -19.54 0.74 10.01
N GLU A 85 -20.34 0.01 9.23
CA GLU A 85 -21.74 -0.27 9.54
C GLU A 85 -21.90 -1.29 10.68
N ARG A 86 -21.16 -2.41 10.60
CA ARG A 86 -21.30 -3.54 11.54
C ARG A 86 -20.63 -3.29 12.89
N ASP A 87 -19.48 -2.65 12.90
CA ASP A 87 -18.67 -2.33 14.08
C ASP A 87 -18.06 -0.92 13.97
N PRO A 88 -18.87 0.14 14.22
CA PRO A 88 -18.40 1.52 14.15
C PRO A 88 -17.28 1.85 15.14
N GLU A 89 -17.20 1.13 16.27
CA GLU A 89 -16.19 1.34 17.31
C GLU A 89 -14.84 0.75 16.88
N GLY A 90 -14.84 -0.49 16.39
CA GLY A 90 -13.66 -1.12 15.82
C GLY A 90 -13.12 -0.33 14.63
N TYR A 91 -14.00 0.15 13.77
CA TYR A 91 -13.63 1.04 12.67
C TYR A 91 -12.96 2.33 13.16
N ARG A 92 -13.53 3.01 14.18
CA ARG A 92 -12.93 4.24 14.75
C ARG A 92 -11.54 3.98 15.32
N LYS A 93 -11.36 2.84 16.00
CA LYS A 93 -10.07 2.43 16.54
C LYS A 93 -9.02 2.26 15.44
N ILE A 94 -9.38 1.65 14.32
CA ILE A 94 -8.49 1.52 13.15
C ILE A 94 -8.07 2.90 12.62
N VAL A 95 -9.01 3.84 12.51
CA VAL A 95 -8.72 5.21 12.07
C VAL A 95 -7.74 5.90 13.04
N GLU A 96 -7.95 5.78 14.35
CA GLU A 96 -7.05 6.34 15.37
C GLU A 96 -5.66 5.70 15.37
N GLU A 97 -5.57 4.37 15.22
CA GLU A 97 -4.30 3.65 15.14
C GLU A 97 -3.52 4.08 13.90
N MET A 98 -4.19 4.17 12.74
CA MET A 98 -3.56 4.64 11.51
C MET A 98 -3.07 6.08 11.66
N ARG A 99 -3.89 6.98 12.23
CA ARG A 99 -3.47 8.36 12.52
C ARG A 99 -2.23 8.40 13.42
N THR A 100 -2.20 7.58 14.48
CA THR A 100 -1.08 7.52 15.43
C THR A 100 0.21 7.01 14.76
N LYS A 101 0.11 6.03 13.86
CA LYS A 101 1.26 5.50 13.12
C LYS A 101 1.85 6.51 12.14
N LEU A 102 1.00 7.33 11.52
CA LEU A 102 1.40 8.33 10.52
C LEU A 102 1.93 9.62 11.17
N ASN A 103 1.25 10.10 12.21
CA ASN A 103 1.61 11.30 12.97
C ASN A 103 1.99 10.92 14.41
N PRO A 104 3.23 10.45 14.66
CA PRO A 104 3.67 10.15 16.01
C PRO A 104 3.72 11.42 16.88
N PRO A 105 3.40 11.32 18.18
CA PRO A 105 3.36 12.46 19.09
C PRO A 105 4.69 13.23 19.10
N GLY A 106 4.62 14.55 18.89
CA GLY A 106 5.77 15.44 18.82
C GLY A 106 6.09 15.99 17.43
N LYS A 107 5.41 15.52 16.38
CA LYS A 107 5.34 16.23 15.09
C LYS A 107 4.08 17.12 15.07
N ASN A 108 4.23 18.37 14.64
CA ASN A 108 3.05 19.19 14.32
C ASN A 108 2.30 18.52 13.17
N ASP A 109 0.97 18.62 13.17
CA ASP A 109 0.22 18.25 11.97
C ASP A 109 0.80 19.05 10.80
N PRO A 110 1.15 18.38 9.69
CA PRO A 110 1.64 19.07 8.50
C PRO A 110 0.68 20.20 8.13
N ASP A 111 1.18 21.42 7.96
CA ASP A 111 0.32 22.51 7.47
C ASP A 111 -0.15 22.07 6.09
N PRO A 112 -1.46 21.91 5.84
CA PRO A 112 -1.92 21.48 4.54
C PRO A 112 -1.48 22.43 3.39
N LEU A 113 -1.06 23.67 3.70
CA LEU A 113 -0.45 24.59 2.73
C LEU A 113 0.97 24.16 2.31
N ASP A 114 1.70 23.39 3.13
CA ASP A 114 3.02 22.84 2.78
C ASP A 114 2.93 21.82 1.62
N TYR A 115 1.72 21.34 1.34
CA TYR A 115 1.44 20.22 0.44
C TYR A 115 0.56 20.62 -0.75
N ALA A 116 0.33 21.93 -0.94
CA ALA A 116 -0.43 22.43 -2.07
C ALA A 116 0.26 22.04 -3.40
N PRO A 117 -0.44 21.32 -4.30
CA PRO A 117 0.09 20.92 -5.59
C PRO A 117 0.40 22.13 -6.47
N TYR A 118 1.56 22.10 -7.14
CA TYR A 118 1.88 23.03 -8.22
C TYR A 118 1.33 22.45 -9.54
N TYR A 119 0.02 22.55 -9.78
CA TYR A 119 -0.58 22.23 -11.09
C TYR A 119 -1.49 23.36 -11.55
N GLY A 120 -1.22 23.86 -12.77
CA GLY A 120 -1.90 24.99 -13.38
C GLY A 120 -3.07 24.57 -14.27
N GLU A 121 -4.11 23.96 -13.71
CA GLU A 121 -5.41 23.90 -14.38
C GLU A 121 -6.45 24.67 -13.55
N GLU A 122 -7.15 25.59 -14.23
CA GLU A 122 -7.94 26.68 -13.64
C GLU A 122 -9.30 26.24 -13.07
N ASP A 123 -9.75 25.01 -13.34
CA ASP A 123 -11.02 24.49 -12.84
C ASP A 123 -10.79 23.39 -11.81
N GLY A 124 -10.79 23.76 -10.53
CA GLY A 124 -10.64 22.87 -9.37
C GLY A 124 -11.67 21.73 -9.35
N GLY A 125 -11.37 20.63 -10.06
CA GLY A 125 -12.21 19.45 -10.19
C GLY A 125 -12.58 18.79 -8.85
N PRO A 126 -13.34 17.69 -8.84
CA PRO A 126 -13.84 17.04 -7.62
C PRO A 126 -12.77 16.81 -6.53
N VAL A 127 -11.53 16.52 -6.94
CA VAL A 127 -10.39 16.33 -6.04
C VAL A 127 -9.96 17.63 -5.34
N MET A 128 -9.98 18.78 -6.03
CA MET A 128 -9.64 20.08 -5.41
C MET A 128 -10.72 20.54 -4.45
N ARG A 129 -12.00 20.33 -4.76
CA ARG A 129 -13.10 20.62 -3.81
C ARG A 129 -13.02 19.76 -2.55
N MET A 130 -12.66 18.48 -2.71
CA MET A 130 -12.38 17.61 -1.57
C MET A 130 -11.18 18.15 -0.77
N TYR A 131 -10.10 18.56 -1.44
CA TYR A 131 -8.94 19.15 -0.78
C TYR A 131 -9.31 20.41 0.03
N GLU A 132 -10.03 21.36 -0.57
CA GLU A 132 -10.52 22.57 0.11
C GLU A 132 -11.38 22.24 1.33
N SER A 133 -12.27 21.25 1.21
CA SER A 133 -13.05 20.77 2.36
C SER A 133 -12.18 20.15 3.46
N LEU A 134 -11.08 19.50 3.11
CA LEU A 134 -10.13 18.94 4.08
C LEU A 134 -9.30 20.05 4.76
N LEU A 135 -8.91 21.10 4.02
CA LEU A 135 -8.24 22.29 4.58
C LEU A 135 -9.11 22.97 5.64
N GLU A 136 -10.42 23.07 5.41
CA GLU A 136 -11.37 23.71 6.32
C GLU A 136 -11.58 22.92 7.62
N LYS A 137 -11.44 21.58 7.58
CA LYS A 137 -11.84 20.70 8.69
C LYS A 137 -10.85 20.62 9.85
N ARG A 138 -9.61 21.13 9.74
CA ARG A 138 -8.54 21.12 10.77
C ARG A 138 -8.18 19.77 11.43
N HIS A 139 -8.92 18.71 11.14
CA HIS A 139 -8.69 17.34 11.57
C HIS A 139 -9.01 16.44 10.36
N TYR A 140 -7.98 15.83 9.78
CA TYR A 140 -8.14 14.88 8.69
C TYR A 140 -7.97 13.45 9.23
N ASP A 141 -8.81 12.54 8.72
CA ASP A 141 -8.70 11.11 8.98
C ASP A 141 -8.03 10.46 7.77
N PRO A 142 -6.76 10.03 7.86
CA PRO A 142 -5.99 9.55 6.70
C PRO A 142 -6.71 8.44 5.93
N LEU A 143 -7.37 7.52 6.63
CA LEU A 143 -8.11 6.42 6.03
C LEU A 143 -9.39 6.88 5.33
N GLU A 144 -10.15 7.80 5.93
CA GLU A 144 -11.38 8.36 5.32
C GLU A 144 -11.04 9.18 4.08
N VAL A 145 -9.98 9.99 4.15
CA VAL A 145 -9.47 10.77 3.01
C VAL A 145 -9.09 9.87 1.85
N LEU A 146 -8.39 8.77 2.14
CA LEU A 146 -8.03 7.79 1.13
C LEU A 146 -9.28 7.11 0.53
N LEU A 147 -10.22 6.68 1.37
CA LEU A 147 -11.48 6.07 0.95
C LEU A 147 -12.28 6.99 0.03
N ASP A 148 -12.50 8.23 0.45
CA ASP A 148 -13.25 9.24 -0.30
C ASP A 148 -12.62 9.49 -1.67
N ALA A 149 -11.29 9.58 -1.73
CA ALA A 149 -10.60 9.83 -2.98
C ALA A 149 -10.61 8.65 -3.95
N VAL A 150 -10.47 7.43 -3.43
CA VAL A 150 -10.59 6.23 -4.25
C VAL A 150 -12.04 6.08 -4.75
N ALA A 151 -13.02 6.34 -3.89
CA ALA A 151 -14.44 6.28 -4.25
C ALA A 151 -14.84 7.38 -5.25
N ALA A 152 -14.20 8.55 -5.20
CA ALA A 152 -14.49 9.67 -6.10
C ALA A 152 -13.96 9.48 -7.53
N ASP A 153 -12.99 8.59 -7.77
CA ASP A 153 -12.42 8.34 -9.10
C ASP A 153 -12.86 6.96 -9.65
N SER A 154 -14.07 6.90 -10.22
CA SER A 154 -14.61 5.66 -10.81
C SER A 154 -13.70 5.03 -11.87
N ARG A 155 -12.93 5.85 -12.59
CA ARG A 155 -11.96 5.40 -13.60
C ARG A 155 -10.83 4.58 -12.99
N PHE A 156 -10.61 4.71 -11.68
CA PHE A 156 -9.57 3.99 -10.97
C PHE A 156 -9.89 2.50 -10.89
N GLN A 157 -11.11 2.14 -10.49
CA GLN A 157 -11.61 0.76 -10.54
C GLN A 157 -11.58 0.20 -11.97
N GLU A 158 -12.06 0.98 -12.94
CA GLU A 158 -12.13 0.55 -14.34
C GLU A 158 -10.77 0.14 -14.92
N ARG A 159 -9.67 0.76 -14.46
CA ARG A 159 -8.31 0.39 -14.86
C ARG A 159 -7.95 -1.01 -14.35
N PHE A 160 -8.22 -1.31 -13.08
CA PHE A 160 -7.98 -2.63 -12.50
C PHE A 160 -8.86 -3.71 -13.16
N ASP A 161 -10.12 -3.39 -13.47
CA ASP A 161 -11.03 -4.31 -14.16
C ASP A 161 -10.61 -4.58 -15.60
N ARG A 162 -10.11 -3.56 -16.30
CA ARG A 162 -9.51 -3.73 -17.63
C ARG A 162 -8.29 -4.63 -17.57
N SER A 163 -7.35 -4.36 -16.66
CA SER A 163 -6.16 -5.18 -16.51
C SER A 163 -6.51 -6.63 -16.18
N ALA A 164 -7.46 -6.88 -15.27
CA ALA A 164 -7.93 -8.24 -14.98
C ALA A 164 -8.44 -8.95 -16.24
N ARG A 165 -9.35 -8.32 -17.00
CA ARG A 165 -9.85 -8.90 -18.26
C ARG A 165 -8.74 -9.18 -19.27
N ASP A 166 -7.81 -8.23 -19.45
CA ASP A 166 -6.67 -8.39 -20.36
C ASP A 166 -5.79 -9.60 -19.98
N PHE A 167 -5.67 -9.93 -18.68
CA PHE A 167 -4.95 -11.11 -18.20
C PHE A 167 -5.75 -12.39 -18.37
N GLU A 168 -7.06 -12.37 -18.09
CA GLU A 168 -7.95 -13.52 -18.33
C GLU A 168 -7.98 -13.91 -19.81
N GLU A 169 -8.08 -12.93 -20.71
CA GLU A 169 -8.03 -13.15 -22.18
C GLU A 169 -6.70 -13.76 -22.64
N LYS A 170 -5.61 -13.50 -21.91
CA LYS A 170 -4.28 -14.10 -22.15
C LYS A 170 -4.10 -15.46 -21.48
N GLY A 171 -5.14 -15.99 -20.83
CA GLY A 171 -5.13 -17.33 -20.24
C GLY A 171 -4.63 -17.39 -18.79
N PHE A 172 -4.47 -16.24 -18.12
CA PHE A 172 -4.16 -16.23 -16.69
C PHE A 172 -5.40 -16.57 -15.86
N LEU A 173 -5.18 -17.11 -14.67
CA LEU A 173 -6.15 -17.03 -13.59
C LEU A 173 -5.92 -15.71 -12.84
N VAL A 174 -6.99 -14.94 -12.65
CA VAL A 174 -6.94 -13.67 -11.94
C VAL A 174 -7.51 -13.85 -10.53
N GLU A 175 -6.74 -13.43 -9.53
CA GLU A 175 -7.20 -13.24 -8.16
C GLU A 175 -7.31 -11.73 -7.87
N ARG A 176 -8.28 -11.34 -7.05
CA ARG A 176 -8.56 -9.94 -6.71
C ARG A 176 -8.22 -9.68 -5.26
N ILE A 177 -7.41 -8.66 -4.99
CA ILE A 177 -6.92 -8.34 -3.65
C ILE A 177 -7.30 -6.92 -3.26
N PRO A 178 -7.69 -6.63 -2.00
CA PRO A 178 -8.04 -5.27 -1.61
C PRO A 178 -6.92 -4.27 -1.94
N TYR A 179 -7.29 -3.06 -2.34
CA TYR A 179 -6.32 -2.05 -2.72
C TYR A 179 -6.86 -0.65 -2.44
N LEU A 180 -6.14 0.19 -1.69
CA LEU A 180 -6.46 1.60 -1.54
C LEU A 180 -5.21 2.42 -1.85
N GLY A 181 -5.29 3.14 -2.95
CA GLY A 181 -4.20 3.94 -3.49
C GLY A 181 -4.75 5.05 -4.33
N THR A 182 -4.04 6.15 -4.43
CA THR A 182 -4.47 7.25 -5.29
C THR A 182 -3.27 7.89 -5.96
N ASN A 183 -3.44 8.24 -7.23
CA ASN A 183 -2.44 8.93 -8.02
C ASN A 183 -2.59 10.46 -7.92
N ASN A 184 -3.55 10.94 -7.11
CA ASN A 184 -3.93 12.33 -7.05
C ASN A 184 -3.17 13.10 -5.94
N ILE A 185 -3.50 14.38 -5.83
CA ILE A 185 -3.02 15.37 -4.85
C ILE A 185 -2.84 14.85 -3.43
N LEU A 186 -3.65 13.91 -2.98
CA LEU A 186 -3.50 13.29 -1.66
C LEU A 186 -2.14 12.64 -1.42
N SER A 187 -1.39 12.34 -2.47
CA SER A 187 0.00 11.90 -2.37
C SER A 187 0.90 12.92 -1.63
N SER A 188 0.46 14.17 -1.49
CA SER A 188 1.10 15.18 -0.65
C SER A 188 0.61 15.11 0.82
N LEU A 189 -0.60 14.63 1.13
CA LEU A 189 -1.11 14.54 2.52
C LEU A 189 -0.58 13.35 3.34
N GLU A 190 0.56 12.76 2.96
CA GLU A 190 1.18 11.61 3.65
C GLU A 190 0.22 10.43 3.93
N VAL A 191 -0.84 10.27 3.12
CA VAL A 191 -1.76 9.15 3.28
C VAL A 191 -1.08 7.85 2.83
N PRO A 192 -1.25 6.74 3.58
CA PRO A 192 -0.58 5.50 3.26
C PRO A 192 -1.17 4.90 1.98
N TRP A 193 -0.29 4.39 1.12
CA TRP A 193 -0.71 3.51 0.03
C TRP A 193 -0.92 2.10 0.59
N ILE A 194 -2.16 1.64 0.62
CA ILE A 194 -2.54 0.30 1.09
C ILE A 194 -2.57 -0.62 -0.13
N THR A 195 -1.50 -1.38 -0.33
CA THR A 195 -1.44 -2.41 -1.38
C THR A 195 -0.88 -3.69 -0.80
N TYR A 196 -1.53 -4.81 -1.13
CA TYR A 196 -1.04 -6.12 -0.75
C TYR A 196 -0.28 -6.80 -1.89
N ASN A 197 -0.16 -6.16 -3.07
CA ASN A 197 0.57 -6.72 -4.22
C ASN A 197 2.09 -6.49 -4.14
N ASN A 198 2.53 -5.54 -3.32
CA ASN A 198 3.95 -5.19 -3.19
C ASN A 198 4.66 -6.16 -2.24
N VAL A 199 4.60 -7.44 -2.57
CA VAL A 199 5.16 -8.54 -1.79
C VAL A 199 6.56 -8.90 -2.28
N LEU A 200 7.35 -9.46 -1.38
CA LEU A 200 8.55 -10.21 -1.75
C LEU A 200 8.19 -11.71 -1.72
N ILE A 201 8.46 -12.42 -2.82
CA ILE A 201 8.25 -13.87 -2.92
C ILE A 201 9.61 -14.57 -2.94
N ASP A 202 9.79 -15.46 -1.98
CA ASP A 202 10.98 -16.31 -1.80
C ASP A 202 10.53 -17.76 -1.63
N ASP A 203 10.62 -18.54 -2.71
CA ASP A 203 10.07 -19.91 -2.79
C ASP A 203 8.58 -19.95 -2.35
N ARG A 204 8.24 -20.77 -1.34
CA ARG A 204 6.89 -20.87 -0.78
C ARG A 204 6.56 -19.80 0.24
N LYS A 205 7.39 -18.78 0.42
CA LYS A 205 7.15 -17.68 1.37
C LYS A 205 6.76 -16.41 0.64
N VAL A 206 5.73 -15.74 1.15
CA VAL A 206 5.29 -14.42 0.71
C VAL A 206 5.43 -13.46 1.87
N PHE A 207 6.29 -12.46 1.72
CA PHE A 207 6.42 -11.36 2.65
C PHE A 207 5.40 -10.28 2.29
N MET A 208 4.26 -10.31 2.97
CA MET A 208 3.11 -9.48 2.66
C MET A 208 3.10 -8.21 3.52
N PRO A 209 2.98 -7.01 2.92
CA PRO A 209 2.78 -5.79 3.70
C PRO A 209 1.42 -5.88 4.43
N THR A 210 1.39 -5.36 5.66
CA THR A 210 0.15 -5.22 6.45
C THR A 210 0.03 -3.80 6.96
N TYR A 211 -1.21 -3.36 7.18
CA TYR A 211 -1.51 -1.97 7.49
C TYR A 211 -2.23 -1.78 8.83
N GLY A 212 -2.50 -2.87 9.55
CA GLY A 212 -3.25 -2.84 10.81
C GLY A 212 -4.76 -2.78 10.60
N ILE A 213 -5.23 -3.11 9.40
CA ILE A 213 -6.65 -3.21 9.07
C ILE A 213 -6.95 -4.71 8.93
N THR A 214 -7.29 -5.36 10.04
CA THR A 214 -7.38 -6.83 10.13
C THR A 214 -8.24 -7.43 9.02
N GLU A 215 -9.37 -6.82 8.68
CA GLU A 215 -10.29 -7.30 7.65
C GLU A 215 -9.64 -7.31 6.25
N LEU A 216 -8.87 -6.28 5.91
CA LEU A 216 -8.16 -6.21 4.64
C LEU A 216 -6.91 -7.08 4.65
N ASP A 217 -6.14 -7.05 5.75
CA ASP A 217 -4.92 -7.83 5.95
C ASP A 217 -5.22 -9.33 5.86
N ASP A 218 -6.31 -9.80 6.47
CA ASP A 218 -6.72 -11.21 6.42
C ASP A 218 -7.32 -11.60 5.06
N ALA A 219 -8.07 -10.71 4.40
CA ALA A 219 -8.57 -10.95 3.05
C ALA A 219 -7.41 -11.13 2.06
N ALA A 220 -6.39 -10.28 2.15
CA ALA A 220 -5.17 -10.39 1.38
C ALA A 220 -4.39 -11.67 1.69
N ARG A 221 -4.19 -11.99 2.97
CA ARG A 221 -3.47 -13.21 3.41
C ARG A 221 -4.07 -14.47 2.78
N LYS A 222 -5.40 -14.60 2.82
CA LYS A 222 -6.12 -15.78 2.33
C LYS A 222 -5.87 -16.03 0.84
N ILE A 223 -5.64 -15.00 0.03
CA ILE A 223 -5.34 -15.17 -1.40
C ILE A 223 -4.02 -15.88 -1.59
N TYR A 224 -2.98 -15.48 -0.85
CA TYR A 224 -1.66 -16.13 -0.93
C TYR A 224 -1.68 -17.53 -0.29
N GLU A 225 -2.34 -17.70 0.86
CA GLU A 225 -2.47 -19.02 1.53
C GLU A 225 -3.22 -20.03 0.67
N LYS A 226 -4.29 -19.62 -0.02
CA LYS A 226 -5.02 -20.46 -0.98
C LYS A 226 -4.10 -21.01 -2.09
N ARG A 227 -3.01 -20.30 -2.39
CA ARG A 227 -2.02 -20.69 -3.41
C ARG A 227 -0.83 -21.47 -2.83
N GLY A 228 -0.91 -21.88 -1.56
CA GLY A 228 0.10 -22.71 -0.90
C GLY A 228 1.32 -21.93 -0.41
N TYR A 229 1.24 -20.60 -0.33
CA TYR A 229 2.30 -19.78 0.25
C TYR A 229 2.17 -19.70 1.79
N GLU A 230 3.29 -19.76 2.48
CA GLU A 230 3.46 -19.30 3.86
C GLU A 230 3.51 -17.77 3.86
N VAL A 231 2.52 -17.13 4.47
CA VAL A 231 2.48 -15.66 4.53
C VAL A 231 3.20 -15.14 5.78
N ILE A 232 4.23 -14.33 5.55
CA ILE A 232 5.00 -13.65 6.59
C ILE A 232 4.66 -12.16 6.51
N THR A 233 3.96 -11.65 7.52
CA THR A 233 3.52 -10.26 7.52
C THR A 233 4.63 -9.30 7.92
N ALA A 234 4.60 -8.09 7.36
CA ALA A 234 5.44 -6.98 7.74
C ALA A 234 4.61 -5.69 7.82
N ASP A 235 4.61 -5.03 8.98
CA ASP A 235 3.91 -3.76 9.16
C ASP A 235 4.59 -2.67 8.32
N MET A 236 3.83 -2.13 7.37
CA MET A 236 4.30 -1.15 6.38
C MET A 236 3.53 0.16 6.44
N ALA A 237 2.61 0.35 7.38
CA ALA A 237 1.75 1.53 7.43
C ALA A 237 2.53 2.86 7.49
N ALA A 238 3.62 2.90 8.26
CA ALA A 238 4.46 4.10 8.39
C ALA A 238 5.44 4.31 7.21
N ILE A 239 5.74 3.25 6.43
CA ILE A 239 6.63 3.34 5.26
C ILE A 239 5.82 3.68 4.00
N SER A 240 4.60 3.15 3.88
CA SER A 240 3.77 3.35 2.70
C SER A 240 3.29 4.78 2.54
N SER A 241 3.22 5.57 3.60
CA SER A 241 3.02 7.03 3.53
C SER A 241 4.19 7.78 2.89
N LYS A 242 5.41 7.21 2.98
CA LYS A 242 6.59 7.69 2.25
C LYS A 242 6.67 7.15 0.81
N ARG A 243 5.57 6.55 0.30
CA ARG A 243 5.46 5.94 -1.04
C ARG A 243 6.43 4.78 -1.27
N GLY A 244 6.97 4.19 -0.20
CA GLY A 244 7.78 2.98 -0.26
C GLY A 244 6.96 1.74 0.08
N ALA A 245 7.33 0.59 -0.48
CA ALA A 245 6.83 -0.71 -0.07
C ALA A 245 7.96 -1.74 -0.16
N ILE A 246 7.76 -2.96 0.35
CA ILE A 246 8.82 -3.97 0.53
C ILE A 246 9.55 -4.25 -0.77
N ASN A 247 8.81 -4.55 -1.84
CA ASN A 247 9.36 -4.82 -3.16
C ASN A 247 10.00 -3.59 -3.80
N CYS A 248 9.62 -2.37 -3.39
CA CYS A 248 10.30 -1.14 -3.82
C CYS A 248 11.65 -0.94 -3.10
N ALA A 249 11.79 -1.48 -1.90
CA ALA A 249 13.01 -1.41 -1.09
C ALA A 249 13.95 -2.60 -1.33
N THR A 250 13.45 -3.70 -1.90
CA THR A 250 14.21 -4.94 -2.11
C THR A 250 14.33 -5.28 -3.59
N LYS A 251 15.47 -5.84 -3.99
CA LYS A 251 15.61 -6.47 -5.31
C LYS A 251 16.24 -7.85 -5.17
N VAL A 252 15.60 -8.87 -5.75
CA VAL A 252 16.18 -10.21 -5.86
C VAL A 252 17.23 -10.18 -6.96
N LEU A 253 18.48 -10.51 -6.63
CA LEU A 253 19.60 -10.46 -7.57
C LEU A 253 19.81 -11.78 -8.31
N GLU A 254 19.61 -12.88 -7.62
CA GLU A 254 19.75 -14.23 -8.14
C GLU A 254 18.82 -15.16 -7.36
N ARG A 255 18.40 -16.24 -8.02
CA ARG A 255 17.75 -17.39 -7.39
C ARG A 255 18.62 -18.59 -7.77
N GLU A 256 19.07 -19.37 -6.80
CA GLU A 256 19.69 -20.64 -7.12
C GLU A 256 18.61 -21.53 -7.76
N LEU A 257 18.84 -21.89 -9.02
CA LEU A 257 17.99 -22.86 -9.70
C LEU A 257 18.40 -24.24 -9.18
N GLY A 258 17.57 -24.81 -8.30
CA GLY A 258 17.65 -26.20 -7.89
C GLY A 258 17.31 -27.17 -9.01
#